data_AF-A0A968YGP6-F1
#
_entry.id   AF-A0A968YGP6-F1
#
_cell.length_a   1.000
_cell.length_b   1.000
_cell.length_c   1.000
_cell.angle_alpha   90.00
_cell.angle_beta   90.00
_cell.angle_gamma   90.00
#
_symmetry.space_group_name_H-M   'P 1'
#
loop_
_entity.id
_entity.type
_entity.pdbx_description
1 polymer ?
#
loop_
_entity_poly.entity_id
_entity_poly.type
_entity_poly.pdbx_seq_one_letter_code
_entity_poly.pdbx_strand_id
1 'polypeptide(L)'
;MRDTFNKMMGKTRYVVCRIMLHLGGSEVAPILGVLNRAAREAIDTQGDIDILGEGLVEICQTLLQYDEYWLSAANEGDVFWSEGEAGDYVNELFTDSAQRYLSEPDFGSDSGYDEPLSIPVTRNVVVMMTVAYEGEVPDLETDLANMTALKEGFKALINLHYKHKLRAIQVHFSPARLGDELTNDQLLQYYPELIPL
;
A
#
# COMPACT_ATOMS: atom_id res chain seq x y z
N MET A 1 -8.23 6.04 28.67
CA MET A 1 -7.52 6.28 29.97
C MET A 1 -6.02 6.03 29.85
N ARG A 2 -5.56 4.89 29.29
CA ARG A 2 -4.14 4.60 29.08
C ARG A 2 -3.45 5.56 28.10
N ASP A 3 -4.11 5.90 26.99
CA ASP A 3 -3.57 6.84 25.99
C ASP A 3 -3.40 8.26 26.52
N THR A 4 -4.40 8.76 27.24
CA THR A 4 -4.33 10.09 27.89
C THR A 4 -3.18 10.15 28.89
N PHE A 5 -2.96 9.08 29.67
CA PHE A 5 -1.88 8.99 30.63
C PHE A 5 -0.50 8.92 29.96
N ASN A 6 -0.35 8.15 28.88
CA ASN A 6 0.89 8.09 28.11
C ASN A 6 1.22 9.43 27.43
N LYS A 7 0.22 10.12 26.89
CA LYS A 7 0.35 11.48 26.31
C LYS A 7 0.79 12.49 27.38
N MET A 8 0.24 12.40 28.59
CA MET A 8 0.65 13.24 29.73
C MET A 8 2.08 12.96 30.22
N MET A 9 2.57 11.73 30.09
CA MET A 9 3.96 11.38 30.42
C MET A 9 4.96 11.71 29.29
N GLY A 10 4.50 12.31 28.18
CA GLY A 10 5.36 12.68 27.06
C GLY A 10 5.90 11.49 26.26
N LYS A 11 5.25 10.33 26.33
CA LYS A 11 5.64 9.18 25.49
C LYS A 11 5.35 9.47 24.02
N THR A 12 6.23 9.00 23.15
CA THR A 12 5.98 9.01 21.71
C THR A 12 4.86 8.04 21.38
N ARG A 13 3.89 8.53 20.61
CA ARG A 13 2.82 7.73 20.03
C ARG A 13 3.24 7.31 18.63
N TYR A 14 3.22 6.02 18.37
CA TYR A 14 3.42 5.44 17.05
C TYR A 14 2.08 4.94 16.53
N VAL A 15 1.83 5.13 15.25
CA VAL A 15 0.69 4.55 14.55
C VAL A 15 1.26 3.74 13.41
N VAL A 16 0.73 2.54 13.22
CA VAL A 16 1.02 1.70 12.07
C VAL A 16 -0.31 1.47 11.37
N CYS A 17 -0.36 1.74 10.06
CA CYS A 17 -1.52 1.42 9.27
C CYS A 17 -1.13 0.86 7.91
N ARG A 18 -2.02 0.02 7.36
CA ARG A 18 -1.95 -0.48 5.99
C ARG A 18 -3.19 -0.01 5.25
N ILE A 19 -2.97 0.58 4.07
CA ILE A 19 -4.02 0.94 3.13
C ILE A 19 -3.95 -0.01 1.95
N MET A 20 -5.10 -0.59 1.60
CA MET A 20 -5.29 -1.43 0.43
C MET A 20 -6.19 -0.70 -0.55
N LEU A 21 -5.69 -0.48 -1.77
CA LEU A 21 -6.44 0.15 -2.84
C LEU A 21 -6.50 -0.80 -4.04
N HIS A 22 -7.70 -1.16 -4.42
CA HIS A 22 -7.97 -1.90 -5.64
C HIS A 22 -8.27 -0.93 -6.78
N LEU A 23 -7.41 -1.03 -7.79
CA LEU A 23 -7.47 -0.33 -9.05
C LEU A 23 -8.03 -1.28 -10.10
N GLY A 24 -8.89 -0.77 -10.98
CA GLY A 24 -9.23 -1.50 -12.20
C GLY A 24 -9.54 -0.58 -13.37
N GLY A 25 -9.49 -1.16 -14.56
CA GLY A 25 -9.68 -0.42 -15.81
C GLY A 25 -8.56 -0.70 -16.82
N SER A 26 -8.70 -0.14 -18.02
CA SER A 26 -7.82 -0.45 -19.16
C SER A 26 -6.47 0.27 -19.15
N GLU A 27 -6.27 1.27 -18.28
CA GLU A 27 -5.07 2.14 -18.30
C GLU A 27 -4.37 2.26 -16.94
N VAL A 28 -4.22 1.15 -16.20
CA VAL A 28 -3.44 1.12 -14.94
C VAL A 28 -1.91 1.14 -15.16
N ALA A 29 -1.45 1.08 -16.41
CA ALA A 29 -0.03 0.97 -16.77
C ALA A 29 0.86 2.11 -16.23
N PRO A 30 0.44 3.40 -16.23
CA PRO A 30 1.23 4.48 -15.62
C PRO A 30 1.49 4.24 -14.12
N ILE A 31 0.47 3.77 -13.39
CA ILE A 31 0.56 3.50 -11.96
C ILE A 31 1.55 2.35 -11.69
N LEU A 32 1.46 1.26 -12.48
CA LEU A 32 2.40 0.14 -12.40
C LEU A 32 3.85 0.57 -12.68
N GLY A 33 4.07 1.52 -13.59
CA GLY A 33 5.40 2.07 -13.85
C GLY A 33 6.00 2.76 -12.63
N VAL A 34 5.21 3.55 -11.90
CA VAL A 34 5.61 4.24 -10.67
C VAL A 34 5.90 3.23 -9.56
N LEU A 35 4.98 2.26 -9.34
CA LEU A 35 5.14 1.22 -8.32
C LEU A 35 6.42 0.39 -8.54
N ASN A 36 6.69 -0.01 -9.79
CA ASN A 36 7.90 -0.78 -10.12
C ASN A 36 9.19 0.02 -9.92
N ARG A 37 9.18 1.34 -10.18
CA ARG A 37 10.34 2.19 -9.92
C ARG A 37 10.59 2.32 -8.42
N ALA A 38 9.55 2.64 -7.65
CA ALA A 38 9.64 2.75 -6.19
C ALA A 38 10.14 1.44 -5.54
N ALA A 39 9.66 0.28 -6.04
CA ALA A 39 10.13 -1.03 -5.57
C ALA A 39 11.63 -1.27 -5.85
N ARG A 40 12.13 -0.85 -7.03
CA ARG A 40 13.57 -0.93 -7.35
C ARG A 40 14.41 0.00 -6.47
N GLU A 41 13.96 1.25 -6.31
CA GLU A 41 14.64 2.23 -5.46
C GLU A 41 14.72 1.78 -4.00
N ALA A 42 13.67 1.14 -3.49
CA ALA A 42 13.67 0.55 -2.15
C ALA A 42 14.77 -0.51 -1.95
N ILE A 43 15.00 -1.36 -2.96
CA ILE A 43 16.07 -2.38 -2.95
C ILE A 43 17.44 -1.71 -3.01
N ASP A 44 17.63 -0.78 -3.94
CA ASP A 44 18.92 -0.13 -4.19
C ASP A 44 19.39 0.72 -2.99
N THR A 45 18.45 1.27 -2.23
CA THR A 45 18.73 2.15 -1.09
C THR A 45 18.75 1.43 0.26
N GLN A 46 18.55 0.10 0.27
CA GLN A 46 18.47 -0.70 1.50
C GLN A 46 17.47 -0.15 2.53
N GLY A 47 16.39 0.46 2.05
CA GLY A 47 15.31 0.98 2.88
C GLY A 47 15.58 2.33 3.55
N ASP A 48 16.38 3.21 2.92
CA ASP A 48 16.51 4.61 3.37
C ASP A 48 15.14 5.29 3.42
N ILE A 49 14.73 5.72 4.63
CA ILE A 49 13.38 6.23 4.87
C ILE A 49 13.07 7.51 4.10
N ASP A 50 14.06 8.37 3.86
CA ASP A 50 13.84 9.61 3.13
C ASP A 50 13.61 9.32 1.64
N ILE A 51 14.36 8.37 1.07
CA ILE A 51 14.18 7.96 -0.33
C ILE A 51 12.88 7.17 -0.52
N LEU A 52 12.58 6.23 0.38
CA LEU A 52 11.28 5.55 0.40
C LEU A 52 10.12 6.53 0.55
N GLY A 53 10.32 7.60 1.33
CA GLY A 53 9.37 8.68 1.51
C GLY A 53 9.06 9.43 0.22
N GLU A 54 10.08 9.77 -0.58
CA GLU A 54 9.87 10.37 -1.91
C GLU A 54 9.10 9.42 -2.85
N GLY A 55 9.44 8.13 -2.83
CA GLY A 55 8.71 7.11 -3.58
C GLY A 55 7.23 7.02 -3.16
N LEU A 56 6.96 7.07 -1.85
CA LEU A 56 5.59 7.09 -1.31
C LEU A 56 4.83 8.34 -1.76
N VAL A 57 5.49 9.51 -1.77
CA VAL A 57 4.88 10.75 -2.27
C VAL A 57 4.48 10.61 -3.73
N GLU A 58 5.39 10.11 -4.58
CA GLU A 58 5.12 9.93 -6.01
C GLU A 58 3.97 8.94 -6.25
N ILE A 59 3.94 7.83 -5.49
CA ILE A 59 2.84 6.86 -5.55
C ILE A 59 1.51 7.53 -5.15
N CYS A 60 1.46 8.21 -4.01
CA CYS A 60 0.24 8.86 -3.53
C CYS A 60 -0.27 9.93 -4.52
N GLN A 61 0.62 10.73 -5.09
CA GLN A 61 0.28 11.73 -6.10
C GLN A 61 -0.26 11.09 -7.39
N THR A 62 0.38 10.02 -7.84
CA THR A 62 -0.05 9.26 -9.01
C THR A 62 -1.44 8.65 -8.77
N LEU A 63 -1.66 8.01 -7.62
CA LEU A 63 -2.96 7.46 -7.27
C LEU A 63 -4.04 8.54 -7.23
N LEU A 64 -3.76 9.71 -6.64
CA LEU A 64 -4.67 10.84 -6.60
C LEU A 64 -5.00 11.42 -7.99
N GLN A 65 -4.04 11.40 -8.92
CA GLN A 65 -4.24 11.84 -10.29
C GLN A 65 -5.15 10.89 -11.09
N TYR A 66 -5.13 9.60 -10.71
CA TYR A 66 -5.81 8.49 -11.41
C TYR A 66 -6.92 7.89 -10.54
N ASP A 67 -7.65 8.74 -9.81
CA ASP A 67 -8.72 8.35 -8.87
C ASP A 67 -9.94 7.70 -9.53
N GLU A 68 -10.15 7.98 -10.82
CA GLU A 68 -11.17 7.36 -11.67
C GLU A 68 -11.03 5.83 -11.81
N TYR A 69 -9.85 5.28 -11.53
CA TYR A 69 -9.60 3.83 -11.58
C TYR A 69 -9.78 3.13 -10.23
N TRP A 70 -10.11 3.87 -9.16
CA TRP A 70 -10.30 3.28 -7.84
C TRP A 70 -11.65 2.57 -7.77
N LEU A 71 -11.63 1.28 -7.44
CA LEU A 71 -12.84 0.44 -7.38
C LEU A 71 -13.26 0.12 -5.95
N SER A 72 -12.30 -0.23 -5.10
CA SER A 72 -12.55 -0.58 -3.70
C SER A 72 -11.33 -0.28 -2.85
N ALA A 73 -11.53 -0.06 -1.56
CA ALA A 73 -10.43 0.14 -0.62
C ALA A 73 -10.74 -0.49 0.74
N ALA A 74 -9.68 -0.67 1.52
CA ALA A 74 -9.74 -1.05 2.91
C ALA A 74 -8.53 -0.47 3.64
N ASN A 75 -8.62 -0.30 4.95
CA ASN A 75 -7.49 0.02 5.78
C ASN A 75 -7.57 -0.70 7.13
N GLU A 76 -6.41 -0.96 7.70
CA GLU A 76 -6.25 -1.50 9.05
C GLU A 76 -5.06 -0.83 9.72
N GLY A 77 -4.96 -0.98 11.04
CA GLY A 77 -3.86 -0.41 11.79
C GLY A 77 -4.12 -0.39 13.29
N ASP A 78 -3.09 -0.04 14.05
CA ASP A 78 -3.19 0.12 15.50
C ASP A 78 -2.20 1.18 16.02
N VAL A 79 -2.38 1.55 17.28
CA VAL A 79 -1.68 2.60 18.00
C VAL A 79 -0.79 2.00 19.06
N PHE A 80 0.49 2.36 19.01
CA PHE A 80 1.52 1.84 19.89
C PHE A 80 2.18 2.95 20.70
N TRP A 81 2.68 2.57 21.88
CA TRP A 81 3.47 3.44 22.75
C TRP A 81 4.89 2.89 22.99
N SER A 82 5.23 1.82 22.26
CA SER A 82 6.52 1.15 22.21
C SER A 82 6.93 1.06 20.75
N GLU A 83 8.14 1.53 20.44
CA GLU A 83 8.69 1.43 19.08
C GLU A 83 8.89 -0.02 18.66
N GLY A 84 9.27 -0.89 19.60
CA GLY A 84 9.41 -2.33 19.34
C GLY A 84 8.09 -3.00 18.96
N GLU A 85 7.01 -2.70 19.69
CA GLU A 85 5.67 -3.27 19.37
C GLU A 85 5.18 -2.77 18.00
N ALA A 86 5.41 -1.49 17.69
CA ALA A 86 5.10 -0.95 16.37
C ALA A 86 5.91 -1.65 15.27
N GLY A 87 7.20 -1.88 15.50
CA GLY A 87 8.08 -2.60 14.56
C GLY A 87 7.66 -4.05 14.33
N ASP A 88 7.26 -4.75 15.38
CA ASP A 88 6.75 -6.12 15.29
C ASP A 88 5.48 -6.18 14.43
N TYR A 89 4.55 -5.24 14.63
CA TYR A 89 3.32 -5.17 13.86
C TYR A 89 3.55 -4.77 12.38
N VAL A 90 4.52 -3.89 12.10
CA VAL A 90 4.97 -3.62 10.72
C VAL A 90 5.46 -4.90 10.04
N ASN A 91 6.22 -5.74 10.74
CA ASN A 91 6.72 -7.01 10.18
C ASN A 91 5.61 -8.05 9.96
N GLU A 92 4.59 -8.06 10.80
CA GLU A 92 3.39 -8.88 10.60
C GLU A 92 2.66 -8.47 9.31
N LEU A 93 2.37 -7.18 9.15
CA LEU A 93 1.73 -6.64 7.95
C LEU A 93 2.59 -6.84 6.69
N PHE A 94 3.91 -6.71 6.80
CA PHE A 94 4.85 -7.05 5.73
C PHE A 94 4.67 -8.50 5.28
N THR A 95 4.69 -9.43 6.23
CA THR A 95 4.63 -10.87 5.96
C THR A 95 3.30 -11.23 5.30
N ASP A 96 2.19 -10.67 5.78
CA ASP A 96 0.87 -10.86 5.18
C ASP A 96 0.79 -10.27 3.77
N SER A 97 1.25 -9.02 3.57
CA SER A 97 1.28 -8.40 2.22
C SER A 97 2.17 -9.16 1.25
N ALA A 98 3.33 -9.65 1.71
CA ALA A 98 4.25 -10.46 0.91
C ALA A 98 3.65 -11.83 0.56
N GLN A 99 2.89 -12.45 1.46
CA GLN A 99 2.16 -13.67 1.15
C GLN A 99 1.09 -13.43 0.08
N ARG A 100 0.35 -12.32 0.15
CA ARG A 100 -0.65 -11.93 -0.87
C ARG A 100 0.01 -11.61 -2.22
N TYR A 101 1.17 -10.98 -2.18
CA TYR A 101 2.05 -10.77 -3.35
C TYR A 101 2.51 -12.10 -3.97
N LEU A 102 2.83 -13.12 -3.16
CA LEU A 102 3.35 -14.42 -3.59
C LEU A 102 2.27 -15.49 -3.82
N SER A 103 1.02 -15.26 -3.44
CA SER A 103 -0.06 -16.25 -3.53
C SER A 103 -0.63 -16.43 -4.95
N GLU A 104 0.08 -15.95 -5.96
CA GLU A 104 -0.21 -16.25 -7.36
C GLU A 104 0.07 -17.73 -7.66
N PRO A 105 -0.81 -18.42 -8.41
CA PRO A 105 -0.50 -19.76 -8.91
C PRO A 105 0.73 -19.69 -9.82
N ASP A 106 1.71 -20.57 -9.58
CA ASP A 106 2.83 -20.78 -10.50
C ASP A 106 2.29 -21.42 -11.78
N PHE A 107 1.86 -20.59 -12.75
CA PHE A 107 1.63 -21.05 -14.12
C PHE A 107 2.97 -21.22 -14.82
N GLY A 108 3.79 -22.13 -14.28
CA GLY A 108 4.85 -22.78 -15.02
C GLY A 108 4.22 -23.63 -16.13
N SER A 109 3.95 -23.01 -17.28
CA SER A 109 3.65 -23.75 -18.50
C SER A 109 4.19 -23.00 -19.72
N ASP A 110 5.14 -23.65 -20.38
CA ASP A 110 5.63 -23.35 -21.73
C ASP A 110 4.55 -22.71 -22.62
N SER A 111 4.71 -21.44 -22.99
CA SER A 111 4.03 -20.89 -24.15
C SER A 111 5.06 -20.76 -25.27
N GLY A 112 4.93 -21.67 -26.24
CA GLY A 112 5.71 -21.68 -27.46
C GLY A 112 5.62 -20.34 -28.19
N TYR A 113 6.79 -19.87 -28.62
CA TYR A 113 6.97 -18.74 -29.52
C TYR A 113 6.12 -18.90 -30.78
N ASP A 114 5.01 -18.17 -30.92
CA ASP A 114 4.42 -17.64 -32.18
C ASP A 114 2.96 -17.14 -32.02
N GLU A 115 2.69 -16.24 -31.07
CA GLU A 115 1.43 -15.46 -31.07
C GLU A 115 1.71 -13.95 -30.95
N PRO A 116 0.97 -13.09 -31.66
CA PRO A 116 1.15 -11.64 -31.58
C PRO A 116 0.87 -11.20 -30.14
N LEU A 117 1.84 -10.50 -29.54
CA LEU A 117 1.84 -10.01 -28.15
C LEU A 117 0.64 -9.09 -27.86
N SER A 118 -0.56 -9.66 -27.65
CA SER A 118 -1.60 -9.01 -26.87
C SER A 118 -1.26 -9.25 -25.40
N ILE A 119 -0.43 -8.38 -24.84
CA ILE A 119 -0.20 -8.37 -23.39
C ILE A 119 -1.57 -8.21 -22.73
N PRO A 120 -2.03 -9.13 -21.88
CA PRO A 120 -3.28 -8.98 -21.16
C PRO A 120 -3.23 -7.65 -20.41
N VAL A 121 -4.22 -6.80 -20.63
CA VAL A 121 -4.37 -5.56 -19.86
C VAL A 121 -4.79 -6.01 -18.47
N THR A 122 -3.86 -6.04 -17.52
CA THR A 122 -4.13 -6.41 -16.13
C THR A 122 -5.33 -5.62 -15.63
N ARG A 123 -6.45 -6.30 -15.38
CA ARG A 123 -7.74 -5.64 -15.11
C ARG A 123 -7.86 -5.15 -13.68
N ASN A 124 -7.22 -5.86 -12.75
CA ASN A 124 -7.26 -5.58 -11.33
C ASN A 124 -5.83 -5.47 -10.81
N VAL A 125 -5.54 -4.41 -10.06
CA VAL A 125 -4.28 -4.23 -9.34
C VAL A 125 -4.62 -3.83 -7.91
N VAL A 126 -4.09 -4.53 -6.91
CA VAL A 126 -4.22 -4.14 -5.51
C VAL A 126 -2.90 -3.59 -5.02
N VAL A 127 -2.90 -2.33 -4.59
CA VAL A 127 -1.76 -1.66 -3.97
C VAL A 127 -1.92 -1.71 -2.46
N MET A 128 -0.92 -2.22 -1.75
CA MET A 128 -0.85 -2.34 -0.30
C MET A 128 0.27 -1.44 0.24
N MET A 129 -0.10 -0.36 0.91
CA MET A 129 0.86 0.59 1.50
C MET A 129 0.81 0.49 3.03
N THR A 130 1.88 -0.03 3.62
CA THR A 130 2.05 -0.07 5.07
C THR A 130 2.97 1.06 5.50
N VAL A 131 2.54 1.87 6.46
CA VAL A 131 3.33 2.96 7.02
C VAL A 131 3.31 2.92 8.54
N ALA A 132 4.43 3.28 9.14
CA ALA A 132 4.50 3.64 10.55
C ALA A 132 4.86 5.12 10.67
N TYR A 133 4.22 5.85 11.59
CA TYR A 133 4.49 7.26 11.81
C TYR A 133 4.31 7.67 13.27
N GLU A 134 4.91 8.82 13.61
CA GLU A 134 4.73 9.44 14.92
C GLU A 134 3.56 10.41 14.96
N GLY A 135 2.86 10.42 16.10
CA GLY A 135 1.84 11.41 16.42
C GLY A 135 0.42 10.93 16.12
N GLU A 136 -0.47 11.89 15.88
CA GLU A 136 -1.90 11.67 15.65
C GLU A 136 -2.27 12.29 14.31
N VAL A 137 -2.87 11.48 13.45
CA VAL A 137 -3.30 11.88 12.10
C VAL A 137 -4.70 11.32 11.88
N PRO A 138 -5.76 12.07 12.25
CA PRO A 138 -7.14 11.59 12.16
C PRO A 138 -7.54 11.09 10.77
N ASP A 139 -6.98 11.70 9.71
CA ASP A 139 -7.25 11.33 8.32
C ASP A 139 -6.69 9.95 7.92
N LEU A 140 -5.87 9.31 8.77
CA LEU A 140 -5.35 7.95 8.61
C LEU A 140 -5.87 6.98 9.67
N GLU A 141 -6.55 7.49 10.70
CA GLU A 141 -7.03 6.75 11.87
C GLU A 141 -8.57 6.65 11.85
N THR A 142 -9.12 6.55 10.65
CA THR A 142 -10.54 6.44 10.36
C THR A 142 -10.76 5.39 9.28
N ASP A 143 -12.02 5.06 9.00
CA ASP A 143 -12.38 4.24 7.85
C ASP A 143 -12.10 4.99 6.54
N LEU A 144 -11.21 4.43 5.71
CA LEU A 144 -10.80 4.96 4.41
C LEU A 144 -11.56 4.33 3.24
N ALA A 145 -12.56 3.47 3.49
CA ALA A 145 -13.42 2.86 2.48
C ALA A 145 -14.46 3.84 1.87
N ASN A 146 -14.06 5.08 1.61
CA ASN A 146 -14.82 6.02 0.79
C ASN A 146 -13.87 6.98 0.08
N MET A 147 -14.30 7.48 -1.08
CA MET A 147 -13.48 8.30 -1.97
C MET A 147 -12.87 9.53 -1.28
N THR A 148 -13.65 10.23 -0.44
CA THR A 148 -13.18 11.46 0.23
C THR A 148 -12.13 11.15 1.29
N ALA A 149 -12.39 10.19 2.17
CA ALA A 149 -11.46 9.82 3.23
C ALA A 149 -10.16 9.28 2.65
N LEU A 150 -10.22 8.45 1.60
CA LEU A 150 -9.03 7.90 0.96
C LEU A 150 -8.15 8.99 0.34
N LYS A 151 -8.75 10.00 -0.30
CA LYS A 151 -8.02 11.17 -0.84
C LYS A 151 -7.31 11.95 0.27
N GLU A 152 -8.00 12.20 1.39
CA GLU A 152 -7.38 12.88 2.53
C GLU A 152 -6.29 12.02 3.18
N GLY A 153 -6.48 10.70 3.25
CA GLY A 153 -5.46 9.75 3.68
C GLY A 153 -4.18 9.83 2.85
N PHE A 154 -4.27 9.83 1.52
CA PHE A 154 -3.09 9.98 0.66
C PHE A 154 -2.40 11.34 0.79
N LYS A 155 -3.17 12.43 0.94
CA LYS A 155 -2.58 13.74 1.26
C LYS A 155 -1.90 13.73 2.64
N ALA A 156 -2.46 13.03 3.61
CA ALA A 156 -1.89 12.90 4.94
C ALA A 156 -0.57 12.12 4.92
N LEU A 157 -0.45 11.04 4.14
CA LEU A 157 0.80 10.32 3.91
C LEU A 157 1.89 11.23 3.31
N ILE A 158 1.52 12.01 2.29
CA ILE A 158 2.43 13.00 1.68
C ILE A 158 2.92 14.02 2.73
N ASN A 159 2.00 14.53 3.55
CA ASN A 159 2.33 15.49 4.60
C ASN A 159 3.20 14.89 5.72
N LEU A 160 3.07 13.59 6.01
CA LEU A 160 3.91 12.91 6.99
C LEU A 160 5.37 12.84 6.53
N HIS A 161 5.60 12.60 5.23
CA HIS A 161 6.94 12.65 4.63
C HIS A 161 7.57 14.04 4.80
N TYR A 162 6.89 15.09 4.34
CA TYR A 162 7.41 16.46 4.45
C TYR A 162 7.61 16.96 5.89
N LYS A 163 6.99 16.32 6.87
CA LYS A 163 7.18 16.60 8.31
C LYS A 163 8.23 15.70 8.97
N HIS A 164 8.87 14.80 8.23
CA HIS A 164 9.82 13.78 8.71
C HIS A 164 9.25 12.92 9.86
N LYS A 165 7.96 12.58 9.74
CA LYS A 165 7.22 11.81 10.75
C LYS A 165 7.08 10.33 10.43
N LEU A 166 7.47 9.90 9.23
CA LEU A 166 7.52 8.49 8.82
C LEU A 166 8.63 7.74 9.56
N ARG A 167 8.35 6.49 9.92
CA ARG A 167 9.25 5.59 10.66
C ARG A 167 9.43 4.25 9.95
N ALA A 168 8.44 3.82 9.18
CA ALA A 168 8.55 2.70 8.26
C ALA A 168 7.64 2.95 7.06
N ILE A 169 8.06 2.50 5.88
CA ILE A 169 7.30 2.55 4.64
C ILE A 169 7.52 1.23 3.92
N GLN A 170 6.44 0.58 3.52
CA GLN A 170 6.47 -0.62 2.70
C GLN A 170 5.34 -0.54 1.69
N VAL A 171 5.66 -0.85 0.44
CA VAL A 171 4.68 -0.87 -0.64
C VAL A 171 4.78 -2.22 -1.34
N HIS A 172 3.66 -2.93 -1.38
CA HIS A 172 3.47 -4.14 -2.18
C HIS A 172 2.34 -3.90 -3.16
N PHE A 173 2.32 -4.64 -4.27
CA PHE A 173 1.19 -4.63 -5.17
C PHE A 173 1.05 -6.00 -5.84
N SER A 174 -0.19 -6.37 -6.17
CA SER A 174 -0.52 -7.60 -6.90
C SER A 174 -1.44 -7.27 -8.08
N PRO A 175 -1.19 -7.81 -9.28
CA PRO A 175 -0.09 -8.71 -9.59
C PRO A 175 1.24 -7.98 -9.77
N ALA A 176 2.34 -8.67 -9.48
CA ALA A 176 3.66 -8.06 -9.40
C ALA A 176 4.41 -8.01 -10.73
N ARG A 177 4.18 -8.99 -11.60
CA ARG A 177 4.88 -9.09 -12.89
C ARG A 177 4.01 -8.60 -14.02
N LEU A 178 4.67 -8.00 -15.01
CA LEU A 178 4.01 -7.60 -16.23
C LEU A 178 3.51 -8.84 -16.97
N GLY A 179 2.21 -8.88 -17.26
CA GLY A 179 1.56 -10.00 -17.95
C GLY A 179 0.80 -10.95 -17.03
N ASP A 180 1.00 -10.84 -15.70
CA ASP A 180 0.19 -11.57 -14.73
C ASP A 180 -1.17 -10.87 -14.54
N GLU A 181 -2.20 -11.67 -14.23
CA GLU A 181 -3.58 -11.21 -14.04
C GLU A 181 -4.09 -11.61 -12.66
N LEU A 182 -4.57 -10.63 -11.91
CA LEU A 182 -5.37 -10.86 -10.71
C LEU A 182 -6.84 -10.98 -11.12
N THR A 183 -7.36 -12.20 -11.16
CA THR A 183 -8.76 -12.46 -11.52
C THR A 183 -9.72 -12.02 -10.42
N ASN A 184 -11.01 -11.85 -10.76
CA ASN A 184 -12.03 -11.48 -9.77
C ASN A 184 -12.20 -12.53 -8.66
N ASP A 185 -12.05 -13.81 -8.98
CA ASP A 185 -12.15 -14.89 -7.99
C ASP A 185 -10.98 -14.82 -7.00
N GLN A 186 -9.76 -14.58 -7.50
CA GLN A 186 -8.58 -14.38 -6.65
C GLN A 186 -8.68 -13.09 -5.82
N LEU A 187 -9.23 -12.02 -6.39
CA LEU A 187 -9.50 -10.78 -5.67
C LEU A 187 -10.41 -11.04 -4.45
N LEU A 188 -11.51 -11.76 -4.64
CA LEU A 188 -12.43 -12.13 -3.56
C LEU A 188 -11.80 -13.09 -2.54
N GLN A 189 -10.91 -13.97 -2.99
CA GLN A 189 -10.24 -14.94 -2.13
C GLN A 189 -9.14 -14.30 -1.25
N TYR A 190 -8.33 -13.42 -1.82
CA TYR A 190 -7.13 -12.87 -1.16
C TYR A 190 -7.33 -11.46 -0.57
N TYR A 191 -8.39 -10.76 -0.98
CA TYR A 191 -8.72 -9.42 -0.49
C TYR A 191 -10.20 -9.29 -0.10
N PRO A 192 -10.74 -10.20 0.75
CA PRO A 192 -12.14 -10.18 1.14
C PRO A 192 -12.56 -8.94 1.95
N GLU A 193 -11.61 -8.17 2.47
CA GLU A 193 -11.83 -6.95 3.24
C GLU A 193 -12.09 -5.70 2.38
N LEU A 194 -11.84 -5.76 1.08
CA LEU A 194 -12.04 -4.61 0.18
C LEU A 194 -13.51 -4.21 0.10
N ILE A 195 -13.79 -2.93 0.32
CA ILE A 195 -15.13 -2.35 0.27
C ILE A 195 -15.24 -1.44 -0.97
N PRO A 196 -16.28 -1.58 -1.81
CA PRO A 196 -16.50 -0.70 -2.97
C PRO A 196 -16.58 0.79 -2.59
N LEU A 197 -15.96 1.65 -3.40
CA LEU A 197 -15.86 3.11 -3.20
C LEU A 197 -17.01 3.92 -3.81
#